data_AF-A0A2M7G3E3-F1
#
_entry.id   AF-A0A2M7G3E3-F1
#
_cell.length_a   1.000
_cell.length_b   1.000
_cell.length_c   1.000
_cell.angle_alpha   90.00
_cell.angle_beta   90.00
_cell.angle_gamma   90.00
#
_symmetry.space_group_name_H-M   'P 1'
#
loop_
_entity.id
_entity.type
_entity.pdbx_description
1 polymer ?
#
loop_
_entity_poly.entity_id
_entity_poly.type
_entity_poly.pdbx_seq_one_letter_code
_entity_poly.pdbx_strand_id
1 'polypeptide(L)'
;MDLDNTYIQNLCVDAFQGFGATVPELISFALDEVGLMNEKTLVNGKSARELAEHFYRKRNRMRQNSRLGNLLIQEGIISKEQLISALSYHVSEDVPLGEALLQLNFCTPEHLEWGLKQQATLRKQMR
;
A
#
# COMPACT_ATOMS: atom_id res chain seq x y z
N MET A 1 8.61 -21.01 -33.05
CA MET A 1 8.90 -20.00 -32.01
C MET A 1 7.71 -19.07 -32.02
N ASP A 2 6.84 -19.15 -31.01
CA ASP A 2 5.66 -18.30 -30.90
C ASP A 2 6.13 -16.85 -30.70
N LEU A 3 6.03 -16.02 -31.75
CA LEU A 3 6.58 -14.67 -31.77
C LEU A 3 5.82 -13.70 -30.83
N ASP A 4 4.64 -14.10 -30.34
CA ASP A 4 3.81 -13.29 -29.45
C ASP A 4 4.04 -13.55 -27.96
N ASN A 5 4.89 -14.52 -27.58
CA ASN A 5 5.06 -14.88 -26.18
C ASN A 5 6.34 -14.28 -25.58
N THR A 6 6.15 -13.48 -24.52
CA THR A 6 7.25 -12.91 -23.75
C THR A 6 7.61 -13.83 -22.59
N TYR A 7 8.84 -14.33 -22.57
CA TYR A 7 9.37 -15.17 -21.50
C TYR A 7 10.55 -14.50 -20.82
N ILE A 8 10.47 -14.36 -19.50
CA ILE A 8 11.56 -13.84 -18.68
C ILE A 8 11.97 -14.94 -17.71
N GLN A 9 13.25 -15.30 -17.70
CA GLN A 9 13.78 -16.45 -16.97
C GLN A 9 15.07 -16.08 -16.23
N ASN A 10 15.45 -16.94 -15.27
CA ASN A 10 16.68 -16.82 -14.48
C ASN A 10 16.77 -15.52 -13.65
N LEU A 11 15.62 -14.94 -13.28
CA LEU A 11 15.61 -13.84 -12.33
C LEU A 11 15.95 -14.35 -10.94
N CYS A 12 16.91 -13.70 -10.30
CA CYS A 12 17.25 -13.94 -8.90
C CYS A 12 16.03 -13.61 -8.02
N VAL A 13 15.56 -14.59 -7.25
CA VAL A 13 14.39 -14.44 -6.37
C VAL A 13 14.76 -14.12 -4.92
N ASP A 14 16.02 -14.26 -4.54
CA ASP A 14 16.46 -14.26 -3.14
C ASP A 14 17.09 -12.93 -2.69
N ALA A 15 17.48 -12.06 -3.63
CA ALA A 15 18.30 -10.88 -3.32
C ALA A 15 17.51 -9.60 -3.03
N PHE A 16 16.24 -9.50 -3.41
CA PHE A 16 15.43 -8.29 -3.23
C PHE A 16 14.23 -8.56 -2.33
N GLN A 17 14.20 -7.89 -1.18
CA GLN A 17 13.06 -7.89 -0.25
C GLN A 17 12.46 -6.48 -0.07
N GLY A 18 12.64 -5.58 -1.05
CA GLY A 18 12.04 -4.25 -0.98
C GLY A 18 10.51 -4.34 -0.96
N PHE A 19 9.89 -3.66 0.01
CA PHE A 19 8.43 -3.54 0.12
C PHE A 19 7.68 -4.87 0.33
N GLY A 20 8.37 -5.95 0.74
CA GLY A 20 7.79 -7.30 0.84
C GLY A 20 7.39 -7.92 -0.50
N ALA A 21 7.91 -7.35 -1.60
CA ALA A 21 7.68 -7.82 -2.95
C ALA A 21 8.86 -8.65 -3.45
N THR A 22 8.57 -9.66 -4.24
CA THR A 22 9.59 -10.48 -4.92
C THR A 22 10.03 -9.81 -6.22
N VAL A 23 11.24 -10.14 -6.71
CA VAL A 23 11.71 -9.65 -8.02
C VAL A 23 10.73 -9.99 -9.16
N PRO A 24 10.18 -11.22 -9.26
CA PRO A 24 9.17 -11.53 -10.27
C PRO A 24 7.93 -10.63 -10.19
N GLU A 25 7.42 -10.37 -8.97
CA GLU A 25 6.29 -9.46 -8.75
C GLU A 25 6.57 -8.05 -9.27
N LEU A 26 7.76 -7.50 -9.00
CA LEU A 26 8.14 -6.17 -9.48
C LEU A 26 8.29 -6.09 -10.99
N ILE A 27 8.89 -7.10 -11.60
CA ILE A 27 9.07 -7.13 -13.06
C ILE A 27 7.73 -7.27 -13.76
N SER A 28 6.88 -8.16 -13.27
CA SER A 28 5.52 -8.28 -13.77
C SER A 28 4.74 -6.96 -13.66
N PHE A 29 4.85 -6.26 -12.53
CA PHE A 29 4.28 -4.92 -12.36
C PHE A 29 4.85 -3.90 -13.37
N ALA A 30 6.17 -3.86 -13.55
CA ALA A 30 6.80 -2.93 -14.48
C ALA A 30 6.35 -3.17 -15.93
N LEU A 31 6.26 -4.43 -16.36
CA LEU A 31 5.80 -4.82 -17.70
C LEU A 31 4.34 -4.43 -17.95
N ASP A 32 3.48 -4.58 -16.94
CA ASP A 32 2.09 -4.17 -16.99
C ASP A 32 1.96 -2.65 -17.15
N GLU A 33 2.69 -1.87 -16.34
CA GLU A 33 2.68 -0.39 -16.39
C GLU A 33 3.15 0.17 -17.74
N VAL A 34 4.08 -0.50 -18.43
CA VAL A 34 4.55 -0.09 -19.76
C VAL A 34 3.77 -0.73 -20.91
N GLY A 35 2.73 -1.52 -20.62
CA GLY A 35 1.88 -2.16 -21.63
C GLY A 35 2.57 -3.28 -22.43
N LEU A 36 3.65 -3.86 -21.91
CA LEU A 36 4.41 -4.94 -22.55
C LEU A 36 3.96 -6.34 -22.12
N MET A 37 3.04 -6.43 -21.16
CA MET A 37 2.48 -7.69 -20.68
C MET A 37 1.31 -8.15 -21.57
N ASN A 38 1.26 -9.44 -21.88
CA ASN A 38 0.11 -10.12 -22.47
C ASN A 38 -0.29 -11.36 -21.66
N GLU A 39 -1.41 -12.00 -22.04
CA GLU A 39 -1.97 -13.15 -21.31
C GLU A 39 -1.03 -14.36 -21.19
N LYS A 40 -0.08 -14.49 -22.11
CA LYS A 40 0.88 -15.60 -22.17
C LYS A 40 2.25 -15.24 -21.60
N THR A 41 2.42 -14.03 -21.08
CA THR A 41 3.71 -13.58 -20.55
C THR A 41 4.06 -14.36 -19.28
N LEU A 42 5.24 -14.98 -19.27
CA LEU A 42 5.71 -15.78 -18.14
C LEU A 42 6.98 -15.17 -17.53
N VAL A 43 7.03 -15.13 -16.20
CA VAL A 43 8.20 -14.74 -15.41
C VAL A 43 8.61 -15.91 -14.52
N ASN A 44 9.82 -16.44 -14.73
CA ASN A 44 10.32 -17.68 -14.12
C ASN A 44 9.28 -18.82 -14.20
N GLY A 45 8.59 -18.94 -15.34
CA GLY A 45 7.58 -19.98 -15.59
C GLY A 45 6.21 -19.74 -14.94
N LYS A 46 6.02 -18.64 -14.20
CA LYS A 46 4.72 -18.25 -13.61
C LYS A 46 4.04 -17.18 -14.45
N SER A 47 2.71 -17.11 -14.38
CA SER A 47 1.93 -16.06 -15.03
C SER A 47 2.36 -14.67 -14.53
N ALA A 48 2.79 -13.82 -15.46
CA ALA A 48 3.15 -12.45 -15.13
C ALA A 48 1.93 -11.67 -14.60
N ARG A 49 0.75 -11.92 -15.15
CA ARG A 49 -0.49 -11.28 -14.71
C ARG A 49 -0.80 -11.59 -13.24
N GLU A 50 -0.69 -12.85 -12.84
CA GLU A 50 -0.94 -13.27 -11.45
C GLU A 50 0.07 -12.63 -10.47
N LEU A 51 1.34 -12.56 -10.88
CA LEU A 51 2.40 -11.92 -10.11
C LEU A 51 2.15 -10.41 -9.94
N ALA A 52 1.77 -9.71 -11.02
CA ALA A 52 1.41 -8.31 -10.98
C ALA A 52 0.20 -8.06 -10.06
N GLU A 53 -0.87 -8.85 -10.21
CA GLU A 53 -2.06 -8.76 -9.34
C GLU A 53 -1.71 -9.00 -7.87
N HIS A 54 -0.83 -9.95 -7.58
CA HIS A 54 -0.37 -10.19 -6.22
C HIS A 54 0.38 -8.98 -5.66
N PHE A 55 1.25 -8.37 -6.46
CA PHE A 55 1.93 -7.13 -6.10
C PHE A 55 0.97 -5.98 -5.83
N TYR A 56 0.00 -5.72 -6.73
CA TYR A 56 -1.01 -4.68 -6.54
C TYR A 56 -1.80 -4.89 -5.25
N ARG A 57 -2.19 -6.13 -4.92
CA ARG A 57 -2.86 -6.46 -3.66
C ARG A 57 -1.99 -6.13 -2.44
N LYS A 58 -0.71 -6.52 -2.45
CA LYS A 58 0.24 -6.20 -1.36
C LYS A 58 0.42 -4.68 -1.21
N ARG A 59 0.71 -3.99 -2.31
CA ARG A 59 0.88 -2.52 -2.34
C ARG A 59 -0.36 -1.80 -1.84
N ASN A 60 -1.56 -2.21 -2.27
CA ASN A 60 -2.81 -1.61 -1.81
C ASN A 60 -3.03 -1.83 -0.31
N ARG A 61 -2.79 -3.03 0.22
CA ARG A 61 -2.87 -3.30 1.67
C ARG A 61 -1.90 -2.41 2.46
N MET A 62 -0.65 -2.30 2.02
CA MET A 62 0.35 -1.42 2.66
C MET A 62 -0.07 0.06 2.63
N ARG A 63 -0.60 0.53 1.49
CA ARG A 63 -1.13 1.90 1.37
C ARG A 63 -2.33 2.14 2.29
N GLN A 64 -3.20 1.15 2.47
CA GLN A 64 -4.32 1.25 3.41
C GLN A 64 -3.82 1.26 4.85
N ASN A 65 -2.93 0.34 5.22
CA ASN A 65 -2.41 0.22 6.58
C ASN A 65 -1.58 1.44 7.01
N SER A 66 -0.96 2.17 6.08
CA SER A 66 -0.22 3.40 6.39
C SER A 66 -1.10 4.66 6.53
N ARG A 67 -2.41 4.58 6.30
CA ARG A 67 -3.32 5.72 6.52
C ARG A 67 -3.46 5.99 8.01
N LEU A 68 -3.39 7.25 8.40
CA LEU A 68 -3.43 7.67 9.81
C LEU A 68 -4.65 7.07 10.54
N GLY A 69 -5.86 7.26 10.00
CA GLY A 69 -7.06 6.71 10.61
C GLY A 69 -7.04 5.19 10.78
N ASN A 70 -6.46 4.45 9.83
CA ASN A 70 -6.35 3.00 9.93
C ASN A 70 -5.34 2.58 11.00
N LEU A 71 -4.22 3.30 11.14
CA LEU A 71 -3.25 3.06 12.21
C LEU A 71 -3.86 3.28 13.58
N LEU A 72 -4.61 4.38 13.75
CA LEU A 72 -5.27 4.70 15.01
C LEU A 72 -6.37 3.67 15.35
N ILE A 73 -7.08 3.14 14.35
CA ILE A 73 -8.03 2.04 14.56
C ILE A 73 -7.32 0.75 14.95
N GLN A 74 -6.20 0.43 14.30
CA GLN A 74 -5.45 -0.80 14.56
C GLN A 74 -4.90 -0.87 15.99
N GLU A 75 -4.50 0.26 16.57
CA GLU A 75 -4.11 0.34 17.98
C GLU A 75 -5.28 0.51 18.96
N GLY A 76 -6.52 0.56 18.47
CA GLY A 76 -7.69 0.78 19.31
C GLY A 76 -7.78 2.18 19.92
N ILE A 77 -7.06 3.16 19.38
CA ILE A 77 -7.12 4.57 19.82
C ILE A 77 -8.45 5.19 19.43
N ILE A 78 -8.95 4.88 18.23
CA ILE A 78 -10.25 5.34 17.74
C ILE A 78 -11.06 4.17 17.16
N SER A 79 -12.38 4.28 17.17
CA SER A 79 -13.28 3.37 16.46
C SER A 79 -13.46 3.77 15.00
N LYS A 80 -14.06 2.87 14.20
CA LYS A 80 -14.44 3.18 12.81
C LYS A 80 -15.47 4.30 12.74
N GLU A 81 -16.42 4.30 13.67
CA GLU A 81 -17.49 5.29 13.77
C GLU A 81 -16.91 6.67 14.11
N GLN A 82 -15.96 6.72 15.05
CA GLN A 82 -15.23 7.96 15.38
C GLN A 82 -14.43 8.48 14.18
N LEU A 83 -13.77 7.59 13.43
CA LEU A 83 -13.10 7.98 12.20
C LEU A 83 -14.09 8.55 11.16
N ILE A 84 -15.26 7.95 10.98
CA ILE A 84 -16.30 8.46 10.07
C ILE A 84 -16.77 9.86 10.51
N SER A 85 -17.01 10.07 11.80
CA SER A 85 -17.41 11.37 12.34
C SER A 85 -16.32 12.43 12.14
N ALA A 86 -15.05 12.09 12.41
CA ALA A 86 -13.92 12.97 12.16
C ALA A 86 -13.72 13.26 10.66
N LEU A 87 -14.01 12.29 9.79
CA LEU A 87 -14.00 12.49 8.34
C LEU A 87 -15.03 13.53 7.90
N SER A 88 -16.27 13.41 8.38
CA SER A 88 -17.31 14.39 8.11
C SER A 88 -16.95 15.78 8.62
N TYR A 89 -16.41 15.86 9.84
CA TYR A 89 -16.02 17.13 10.47
C TYR A 89 -14.87 17.82 9.75
N HIS A 90 -13.83 17.07 9.35
CA HIS A 90 -12.70 17.68 8.63
C HIS A 90 -13.14 18.29 7.29
N VAL A 91 -14.16 17.72 6.64
CA VAL A 91 -14.71 18.24 5.38
C VAL A 91 -15.58 19.47 5.65
N SER A 92 -16.42 19.44 6.68
CA SER A 92 -17.31 20.57 6.98
C SER A 92 -16.56 21.81 7.46
N GLU A 93 -15.54 21.62 8.28
CA GLU A 93 -14.76 22.71 8.88
C GLU A 93 -13.49 23.06 8.10
N ASP A 94 -13.19 22.35 7.01
CA ASP A 94 -11.97 22.51 6.20
C ASP A 94 -10.67 22.45 7.02
N VAL A 95 -10.59 21.49 7.94
CA VAL A 95 -9.41 21.24 8.80
C VAL A 95 -8.73 19.92 8.45
N PRO A 96 -7.44 19.72 8.81
CA PRO A 96 -6.80 18.42 8.68
C PRO A 96 -7.48 17.34 9.53
N LEU A 97 -7.54 16.10 9.05
CA LEU A 97 -8.13 14.97 9.81
C LEU A 97 -7.51 14.81 11.22
N GLY A 98 -6.21 15.02 11.37
CA GLY A 98 -5.55 14.96 12.69
C GLY A 98 -6.08 16.01 13.66
N GLU A 99 -6.36 17.21 13.16
CA GLU A 99 -6.96 18.29 13.95
C GLU A 99 -8.43 17.99 14.30
N ALA A 100 -9.21 17.50 13.32
CA ALA A 100 -10.58 17.06 13.56
C ALA A 100 -10.67 16.01 14.69
N LEU A 101 -9.74 15.03 14.72
CA LEU A 101 -9.70 14.00 15.76
C LEU A 101 -9.43 14.57 17.16
N LEU A 102 -8.60 15.62 17.26
CA LEU A 102 -8.33 16.32 18.53
C LEU A 102 -9.51 17.18 18.97
N GLN A 103 -10.08 17.97 18.06
CA GLN A 103 -11.21 18.85 18.35
C GLN A 103 -12.46 18.08 18.79
N LEU A 104 -12.67 16.88 18.23
CA LEU A 104 -13.73 15.95 18.64
C LEU A 104 -13.39 15.13 19.89
N ASN A 105 -12.22 15.31 20.49
CA ASN A 105 -11.71 14.57 21.65
C ASN A 105 -11.68 13.04 21.43
N PHE A 106 -11.47 12.57 20.20
CA PHE A 106 -11.36 11.15 19.90
C PHE A 106 -9.95 10.61 20.14
N CYS A 107 -8.93 11.46 20.10
CA CYS A 107 -7.57 11.11 20.48
C CYS A 107 -6.89 12.25 21.24
N THR A 108 -5.72 11.98 21.83
CA THR A 108 -4.88 13.00 22.46
C THR A 108 -3.75 13.44 21.50
N PRO A 109 -3.05 14.55 21.79
CA PRO A 109 -1.88 14.95 21.02
C PRO A 109 -0.80 13.85 20.94
N GLU A 110 -0.60 13.10 22.02
CA GLU A 110 0.38 12.00 22.09
C GLU A 110 -0.01 10.84 21.16
N HIS A 111 -1.32 10.50 21.11
CA HIS A 111 -1.83 9.50 20.18
C HIS A 111 -1.64 9.94 18.72
N LEU A 112 -1.87 11.22 18.42
CA LEU A 112 -1.69 11.76 17.08
C LEU A 112 -0.22 11.77 16.67
N GLU A 113 0.68 12.18 17.57
CA GLU A 113 2.13 12.16 17.36
C GLU A 113 2.61 10.74 17.06
N TRP A 114 2.18 9.75 17.86
CA TRP A 114 2.46 8.34 17.62
C TRP A 114 1.99 7.91 16.22
N GLY A 115 0.73 8.21 15.86
CA GLY A 115 0.16 7.81 14.57
C GLY A 115 0.90 8.41 13.37
N LEU A 116 1.30 9.68 13.47
CA LEU A 116 2.08 10.37 12.45
C LEU A 116 3.50 9.80 12.32
N LYS A 117 4.15 9.46 13.43
CA LYS A 117 5.47 8.80 13.43
C LYS A 117 5.42 7.43 12.76
N GLN A 118 4.40 6.63 13.06
CA GLN A 118 4.19 5.33 12.43
C GLN A 118 3.91 5.46 10.93
N GLN A 119 3.02 6.40 10.54
CA GLN A 119 2.75 6.69 9.14
C GLN A 119 4.02 7.11 8.39
N ALA A 120 4.83 8.00 8.96
CA ALA A 120 6.08 8.44 8.35
C ALA A 120 7.07 7.28 8.18
N THR A 121 7.17 6.40 9.17
CA THR A 121 8.05 5.21 9.12
C THR A 121 7.61 4.25 8.02
N LEU A 122 6.32 3.91 7.95
CA LEU A 122 5.76 3.05 6.90
C LEU A 122 5.90 3.67 5.51
N ARG A 123 5.78 5.00 5.38
CA ARG A 123 5.99 5.70 4.10
C ARG A 123 7.45 5.79 3.68
N LYS A 124 8.39 5.89 4.63
CA LYS A 124 9.83 5.80 4.32
C LYS A 124 10.18 4.42 3.78
N GLN A 125 9.59 3.37 4.35
CA GLN A 125 9.72 2.02 3.83
C GLN A 125 9.09 1.84 2.45
N MET A 126 8.33 2.80 1.91
CA MET A 126 7.72 2.79 0.57
C MET A 126 8.46 3.63 -0.49
N ARG A 127 9.45 4.45 -0.08
CA ARG A 127 10.28 5.25 -0.98
C ARG A 127 11.54 4.49 -1.34
#